data_AF-A0A661P4P4-F1
#
_entry.id   AF-A0A661P4P4-F1
#
_cell.length_a   1.000
_cell.length_b   1.000
_cell.length_c   1.000
_cell.angle_alpha   90.00
_cell.angle_beta   90.00
_cell.angle_gamma   90.00
#
_symmetry.space_group_name_H-M   'P 1'
#
loop_
_entity.id
_entity.type
_entity.pdbx_description
1 polymer ?
#
loop_
_entity_poly.entity_id
_entity_poly.type
_entity_poly.pdbx_seq_one_letter_code
_entity_poly.pdbx_strand_id
1 'polypeptide(L)'
;MRIYQRYLLKELIQIFLLSLLALLAIYILLEFFGTLDDFIENQVKIKFIFLYLANQTPFFAAQFIPLALFLATMLTLGGMGQNNEIIAFRSCGFTLYQLSLPLLIAGVFFSLFTFSLTEYVVPPTFARARHIKTVFVKHKQEKKLLNLKDVWYTSGRNIYHFNKLDPGKNAIQGVTLYRLDQSSLLKKRIDAKQLVYRNGHWIAKKLTIRDFIYQNGHSTLQKFQQKQSAALSISEKPEDFLIPQKAVEEMNIRELNRYIDKVKNIGVNVNEYKVQLYHKFFFPLSCLVMALLGIPFSLGSKRSGGFARSIGISLVIGFSFWFVLSFSLALGKAGILSPLPAAFLPHVFYGGLGIILIRRNI
;
A
#
# COMPACT_ATOMS: atom_id res chain seq x y z
N MET A 1 -19.12 -5.60 -30.88
CA MET A 1 -18.46 -4.27 -30.87
C MET A 1 -18.62 -3.64 -32.24
N ARG A 2 -18.95 -2.34 -32.32
CA ARG A 2 -19.02 -1.62 -33.60
C ARG A 2 -17.60 -1.45 -34.19
N ILE A 3 -17.46 -1.31 -35.51
CA ILE A 3 -16.15 -1.28 -36.21
C ILE A 3 -15.24 -0.16 -35.66
N TYR A 4 -15.78 1.04 -35.43
CA TYR A 4 -15.01 2.17 -34.88
C TYR A 4 -14.45 1.88 -33.47
N GLN A 5 -15.19 1.13 -32.64
CA GLN A 5 -14.76 0.81 -31.27
C GLN A 5 -13.54 -0.11 -31.29
N ARG A 6 -13.52 -1.07 -32.21
CA ARG A 6 -12.38 -1.98 -32.39
C ARG A 6 -11.15 -1.24 -32.92
N TYR A 7 -11.35 -0.33 -33.86
CA TYR A 7 -10.28 0.53 -34.38
C TYR A 7 -9.66 1.37 -33.25
N LEU A 8 -10.49 2.11 -32.52
CA LEU A 8 -10.07 3.02 -31.45
C LEU A 8 -9.39 2.28 -30.29
N LEU A 9 -9.93 1.12 -29.88
CA LEU A 9 -9.30 0.31 -28.83
C LEU A 9 -7.98 -0.32 -29.28
N LYS A 10 -7.86 -0.73 -30.55
CA LYS A 10 -6.59 -1.26 -31.07
C LYS A 10 -5.50 -0.19 -31.01
N GLU A 11 -5.81 1.03 -31.46
CA GLU A 11 -4.88 2.15 -31.42
C GLU A 11 -4.54 2.53 -29.97
N LEU A 12 -5.54 2.61 -29.09
CA LEU A 12 -5.34 2.86 -27.66
C LEU A 12 -4.39 1.85 -27.03
N ILE A 13 -4.61 0.55 -27.26
CA ILE A 13 -3.81 -0.52 -26.66
C ILE A 13 -2.37 -0.47 -27.18
N GLN A 14 -2.17 -0.20 -28.48
CA GLN A 14 -0.83 -0.07 -29.05
C GLN A 14 -0.05 1.09 -28.41
N ILE A 15 -0.66 2.28 -28.33
CA ILE A 15 -0.03 3.44 -27.72
C ILE A 15 0.17 3.25 -26.21
N PHE A 16 -0.79 2.63 -25.53
CA PHE A 16 -0.69 2.28 -24.12
C PHE A 16 0.51 1.36 -23.85
N LEU A 17 0.67 0.28 -24.61
CA LEU A 17 1.78 -0.65 -24.45
C LEU A 17 3.13 0.05 -24.71
N LEU A 18 3.22 0.87 -25.75
CA LEU A 18 4.43 1.66 -26.03
C LEU A 18 4.74 2.63 -24.89
N SER A 19 3.73 3.33 -24.38
CA SER A 19 3.87 4.30 -23.28
C SER A 19 4.29 3.61 -21.99
N LEU A 20 3.67 2.47 -21.66
CA LEU A 20 3.99 1.68 -20.48
C LEU A 20 5.41 1.10 -20.56
N LEU A 21 5.79 0.55 -21.71
CA LEU A 21 7.14 0.03 -21.94
C LEU A 21 8.19 1.13 -21.83
N ALA A 22 7.93 2.32 -22.38
CA ALA A 22 8.85 3.45 -22.27
C ALA A 22 9.03 3.90 -20.81
N LEU A 23 7.93 4.06 -20.05
CA LEU A 23 7.99 4.42 -18.63
C LEU A 23 8.72 3.34 -17.80
N LEU A 24 8.45 2.06 -18.06
CA LEU A 24 9.14 0.96 -17.39
C LEU A 24 10.61 0.88 -17.75
N ALA A 25 10.99 1.12 -19.00
CA ALA A 25 12.39 1.12 -19.44
C ALA A 25 13.18 2.22 -18.74
N ILE A 26 12.61 3.44 -18.66
CA ILE A 26 13.21 4.55 -17.91
C ILE A 26 13.38 4.17 -16.44
N TYR A 27 12.34 3.62 -15.81
CA TYR A 27 12.42 3.17 -14.41
C TYR A 27 13.50 2.10 -14.20
N ILE A 28 13.53 1.06 -15.05
CA ILE A 28 14.50 -0.04 -14.94
C ILE A 28 15.92 0.51 -15.08
N LEU A 29 16.16 1.44 -16.01
CA LEU A 29 17.47 2.10 -16.16
C LEU A 29 17.84 2.87 -14.89
N LEU A 30 16.95 3.71 -14.37
CA LEU A 30 17.21 4.50 -13.16
C LEU A 30 17.48 3.61 -11.94
N GLU A 31 16.66 2.57 -11.72
CA GLU A 31 16.85 1.64 -10.59
C GLU A 31 18.10 0.78 -10.77
N PHE A 32 18.43 0.36 -12.00
CA PHE A 32 19.66 -0.39 -12.29
C PHE A 32 20.88 0.44 -11.89
N PHE A 33 21.02 1.66 -12.40
CA PHE A 33 22.14 2.52 -12.04
C PHE A 33 22.13 2.92 -10.56
N GLY A 34 20.97 3.21 -9.99
CA GLY A 34 20.86 3.59 -8.58
C GLY A 34 21.17 2.46 -7.59
N THR A 35 21.11 1.20 -8.03
CA THR A 35 21.46 0.04 -7.19
C THR A 35 22.79 -0.60 -7.58
N LEU A 36 23.41 -0.18 -8.69
CA LEU A 36 24.62 -0.80 -9.20
C LEU A 36 25.78 -0.69 -8.21
N ASP A 37 25.98 0.47 -7.61
CA ASP A 37 27.06 0.71 -6.64
C ASP A 37 26.93 -0.21 -5.42
N ASP A 38 25.74 -0.26 -4.82
CA ASP A 38 25.41 -1.15 -3.70
C ASP A 38 25.71 -2.63 -4.02
N PHE A 39 25.44 -3.08 -5.25
CA PHE A 39 25.65 -4.48 -5.63
C PHE A 39 27.12 -4.80 -5.94
N ILE A 40 27.86 -3.85 -6.51
CA ILE A 40 29.29 -4.00 -6.79
C ILE A 40 30.07 -4.02 -5.48
N GLU A 41 29.81 -3.08 -4.57
CA GLU A 41 30.46 -3.02 -3.25
C GLU A 41 30.27 -4.32 -2.46
N ASN A 42 29.09 -4.91 -2.56
CA ASN A 42 28.72 -6.13 -1.84
C ASN A 42 29.04 -7.43 -2.60
N GLN A 43 29.78 -7.37 -3.71
CA GLN A 43 30.21 -8.54 -4.52
C GLN A 43 29.05 -9.48 -4.91
N VAL A 44 27.86 -8.93 -5.12
CA VAL A 44 26.67 -9.73 -5.41
C VAL A 44 26.68 -10.18 -6.87
N LYS A 45 26.37 -11.45 -7.13
CA LYS A 45 26.26 -11.95 -8.51
C LYS A 45 25.22 -11.16 -9.30
N ILE A 46 25.56 -10.75 -10.52
CA ILE A 46 24.71 -9.93 -11.41
C ILE A 46 23.31 -10.52 -11.65
N LYS A 47 23.18 -11.86 -11.59
CA LYS A 47 21.88 -12.56 -11.66
C LYS A 47 20.87 -12.05 -10.63
N PHE A 48 21.32 -11.68 -9.43
CA PHE A 48 20.42 -11.17 -8.38
C PHE A 48 19.92 -9.76 -8.68
N ILE A 49 20.67 -8.94 -9.44
CA ILE A 49 20.19 -7.63 -9.92
C ILE A 49 19.00 -7.83 -10.85
N PHE A 50 19.15 -8.69 -11.87
CA PHE A 50 18.06 -8.97 -12.80
C PHE A 50 16.84 -9.57 -12.10
N LEU A 51 17.05 -10.49 -11.14
CA LEU A 51 15.96 -11.07 -10.37
C LEU A 51 15.28 -10.03 -9.47
N TYR A 52 16.03 -9.12 -8.87
CA TYR A 52 15.51 -8.00 -8.09
C TYR A 52 14.64 -7.09 -8.95
N LEU A 53 15.18 -6.60 -10.07
CA LEU A 53 14.47 -5.73 -11.01
C LEU A 53 13.20 -6.40 -11.54
N ALA A 54 13.28 -7.67 -11.99
CA ALA A 54 12.13 -8.41 -12.51
C ALA A 54 11.01 -8.59 -11.48
N ASN A 55 11.35 -8.79 -10.19
CA ASN A 55 10.35 -8.89 -9.13
C ASN A 55 9.78 -7.53 -8.70
N GLN A 56 10.47 -6.42 -8.99
CA GLN A 56 10.00 -5.08 -8.69
C GLN A 56 9.13 -4.49 -9.81
N THR A 57 9.35 -4.92 -11.07
CA THR A 57 8.61 -4.47 -12.25
C THR A 57 7.08 -4.52 -12.09
N PRO A 58 6.45 -5.58 -11.54
CA PRO A 58 4.99 -5.61 -11.39
C PRO A 58 4.43 -4.46 -10.56
N PHE A 59 5.15 -4.06 -9.49
CA PHE A 59 4.75 -2.94 -8.65
C PHE A 59 4.75 -1.62 -9.44
N PHE A 60 5.87 -1.31 -10.11
CA PHE A 60 5.97 -0.09 -10.91
C PHE A 60 5.08 -0.11 -12.15
N ALA A 61 4.81 -1.28 -12.73
CA ALA A 61 3.83 -1.44 -13.80
C ALA A 61 2.44 -1.02 -13.32
N ALA A 62 1.95 -1.55 -12.20
CA ALA A 62 0.68 -1.11 -11.58
C ALA A 62 0.65 0.41 -11.38
N GLN A 63 1.78 0.97 -10.94
CA GLN A 63 1.91 2.37 -10.60
C GLN A 63 1.93 3.30 -11.83
N PHE A 64 2.38 2.81 -12.98
CA PHE A 64 2.44 3.55 -14.25
C PHE A 64 1.27 3.32 -15.19
N ILE A 65 0.46 2.26 -15.01
CA ILE A 65 -0.73 2.01 -15.85
C ILE A 65 -1.64 3.25 -15.98
N PRO A 66 -2.01 3.97 -14.90
CA PRO A 66 -2.87 5.15 -15.02
C PRO A 66 -2.26 6.24 -15.92
N LEU A 67 -0.96 6.51 -15.76
CA LEU A 67 -0.23 7.51 -16.52
C LEU A 67 -0.07 7.10 -18.00
N ALA A 68 0.26 5.83 -18.25
CA ALA A 68 0.33 5.27 -19.59
C ALA A 68 -1.03 5.32 -20.30
N LEU A 69 -2.13 5.08 -19.56
CA LEU A 69 -3.48 5.18 -20.10
C LEU A 69 -3.88 6.63 -20.40
N PHE A 70 -3.48 7.60 -19.57
CA PHE A 70 -3.67 9.01 -19.85
C PHE A 70 -2.95 9.43 -21.14
N LEU A 71 -1.68 9.08 -21.27
CA LEU A 71 -0.90 9.31 -22.50
C LEU A 71 -1.57 8.66 -23.71
N ALA A 72 -1.95 7.39 -23.59
CA ALA A 72 -2.59 6.66 -24.68
C ALA A 72 -3.91 7.31 -25.12
N THR A 73 -4.80 7.63 -24.17
CA THR A 73 -6.07 8.31 -24.49
C THR A 73 -5.85 9.67 -25.15
N MET A 74 -4.87 10.44 -24.67
CA MET A 74 -4.56 11.75 -25.24
C MET A 74 -3.97 11.66 -26.65
N LEU A 75 -3.07 10.71 -26.89
CA LEU A 75 -2.41 10.53 -28.19
C LEU A 75 -3.34 9.89 -29.23
N THR A 76 -4.18 8.91 -28.84
CA THR A 76 -5.19 8.33 -29.76
C THR A 76 -6.17 9.40 -30.21
N LEU A 77 -6.84 10.09 -29.29
CA LEU A 77 -7.79 11.15 -29.67
C LEU A 77 -7.10 12.35 -30.32
N GLY A 78 -5.88 12.68 -29.89
CA GLY A 78 -5.08 13.74 -30.50
C GLY A 78 -4.67 13.43 -31.94
N GLY A 79 -4.35 12.16 -32.24
CA GLY A 79 -4.06 11.67 -33.58
C GLY A 79 -5.30 11.71 -34.48
N MET A 80 -6.42 11.14 -34.00
CA MET A 80 -7.71 11.23 -34.69
C MET A 80 -8.14 12.69 -34.94
N GLY A 81 -7.83 13.59 -34.02
CA GLY A 81 -8.08 15.02 -34.16
C GLY A 81 -7.23 15.70 -35.23
N GLN A 82 -5.95 15.31 -35.37
CA GLN A 82 -5.03 15.80 -36.41
C GLN A 82 -5.41 15.26 -37.79
N ASN A 83 -5.84 14.00 -37.88
CA ASN A 83 -6.28 13.37 -39.13
C ASN A 83 -7.73 13.75 -39.53
N ASN A 84 -8.37 14.69 -38.84
CA ASN A 84 -9.76 15.10 -39.04
C ASN A 84 -10.81 13.98 -38.89
N GLU A 85 -10.46 12.82 -38.34
CA GLU A 85 -11.39 11.69 -38.13
C GLU A 85 -12.50 12.07 -37.13
N ILE A 86 -12.17 12.84 -36.09
CA ILE A 86 -13.16 13.34 -35.12
C ILE A 86 -14.21 14.21 -35.83
N ILE A 87 -13.81 15.02 -36.81
CA ILE A 87 -14.71 15.89 -37.57
C ILE A 87 -15.61 15.05 -38.48
N ALA A 88 -15.06 14.02 -39.12
CA ALA A 88 -15.81 13.07 -39.93
C ALA A 88 -16.90 12.36 -39.10
N PHE A 89 -16.55 11.81 -37.93
CA PHE A 89 -17.53 11.18 -37.03
C PHE A 89 -18.63 12.14 -36.58
N ARG A 90 -18.27 13.38 -36.21
CA ARG A 90 -19.25 14.40 -35.81
C ARG A 90 -20.20 14.78 -36.95
N SER A 91 -19.72 14.80 -38.19
CA SER A 91 -20.55 15.08 -39.37
C SER A 91 -21.58 13.97 -39.63
N CYS A 92 -21.30 12.74 -39.21
CA CYS A 92 -22.24 11.61 -39.23
C CYS A 92 -23.18 11.56 -38.00
N GLY A 93 -23.21 12.61 -37.16
CA GLY A 93 -24.08 12.69 -35.99
C GLY A 93 -23.55 12.02 -34.73
N PHE A 94 -22.29 11.57 -34.69
CA PHE A 94 -21.72 11.03 -33.46
C PHE A 94 -21.41 12.13 -32.45
N THR A 95 -21.84 11.94 -31.21
CA THR A 95 -21.45 12.81 -30.11
C THR A 95 -20.06 12.47 -29.61
N LEU A 96 -19.37 13.45 -29.02
CA LEU A 96 -18.05 13.25 -28.42
C LEU A 96 -18.09 12.16 -27.33
N TYR A 97 -19.19 12.10 -26.56
CA TYR A 97 -19.40 11.08 -25.54
C TYR A 97 -19.41 9.66 -26.13
N GLN A 98 -20.13 9.45 -27.24
CA GLN A 98 -20.18 8.16 -27.94
C GLN A 98 -18.81 7.74 -28.47
N LEU A 99 -18.02 8.71 -28.96
CA LEU A 99 -16.66 8.46 -29.43
C LEU A 99 -15.71 8.08 -28.28
N SER A 100 -15.86 8.72 -27.11
CA SER A 100 -15.02 8.47 -25.94
C SER A 100 -15.43 7.27 -25.08
N LEU A 101 -16.63 6.72 -25.26
CA LEU A 101 -17.16 5.62 -24.45
C LEU A 101 -16.23 4.39 -24.41
N PRO A 102 -15.61 3.94 -25.53
CA PRO A 102 -14.66 2.81 -25.48
C PRO A 102 -13.44 3.08 -24.61
N LEU A 103 -12.99 4.35 -24.54
CA LEU A 103 -11.86 4.75 -23.68
C LEU A 103 -12.23 4.69 -22.20
N LEU A 104 -13.45 5.09 -21.85
CA LEU A 104 -13.94 5.00 -20.46
C LEU A 104 -14.12 3.54 -20.04
N ILE A 105 -14.63 2.68 -20.94
CA ILE A 105 -14.72 1.24 -20.70
C ILE A 105 -13.32 0.64 -20.49
N ALA A 106 -12.33 1.05 -21.30
CA ALA A 106 -10.94 0.67 -21.08
C ALA A 106 -10.42 1.17 -19.71
N GLY A 107 -10.77 2.38 -19.29
CA GLY A 107 -10.46 2.90 -17.95
C GLY A 107 -11.00 2.05 -16.81
N VAL A 108 -12.25 1.60 -16.90
CA VAL A 108 -12.84 0.67 -15.92
C VAL A 108 -12.11 -0.68 -15.95
N PHE A 109 -11.85 -1.22 -17.13
CA PHE A 109 -11.11 -2.48 -17.29
C PHE A 109 -9.71 -2.41 -16.67
N PHE A 110 -8.94 -1.36 -16.98
CA PHE A 110 -7.61 -1.16 -16.41
C PHE A 110 -7.64 -0.87 -14.90
N SER A 111 -8.70 -0.27 -14.38
CA SER A 111 -8.91 -0.13 -12.93
C SER A 111 -9.04 -1.51 -12.26
N LEU A 112 -9.89 -2.39 -12.80
CA LEU A 112 -10.05 -3.76 -12.28
C LEU A 112 -8.79 -4.61 -12.45
N PHE A 113 -8.10 -4.46 -13.59
CA PHE A 113 -6.84 -5.13 -13.87
C PHE A 113 -5.75 -4.69 -12.88
N THR A 114 -5.60 -3.38 -12.65
CA THR A 114 -4.63 -2.83 -11.70
C THR A 114 -4.94 -3.27 -10.28
N PHE A 115 -6.22 -3.26 -9.88
CA PHE A 115 -6.64 -3.78 -8.57
C PHE A 115 -6.22 -5.24 -8.39
N SER A 116 -6.52 -6.11 -9.37
CA SER A 116 -6.14 -7.52 -9.35
C SER A 116 -4.62 -7.71 -9.29
N LEU A 117 -3.87 -6.90 -10.04
CA LEU A 117 -2.41 -6.94 -10.06
C LEU A 117 -1.83 -6.55 -8.68
N THR A 118 -2.37 -5.49 -8.05
CA THR A 118 -1.94 -5.02 -6.73
C THR A 118 -2.34 -5.93 -5.57
N GLU A 119 -3.39 -6.73 -5.73
CA GLU A 119 -3.88 -7.66 -4.69
C GLU A 119 -3.19 -9.04 -4.78
N TYR A 120 -2.93 -9.55 -5.99
CA TYR A 120 -2.45 -10.92 -6.17
C TYR A 120 -0.98 -11.03 -6.61
N VAL A 121 -0.50 -10.13 -7.48
CA VAL A 121 0.83 -10.26 -8.12
C VAL A 121 1.88 -9.44 -7.38
N VAL A 122 1.55 -8.21 -7.01
CA VAL A 122 2.48 -7.27 -6.35
C VAL A 122 2.96 -7.79 -4.99
N PRO A 123 2.11 -8.26 -4.07
CA PRO A 123 2.56 -8.66 -2.73
C PRO A 123 3.67 -9.74 -2.73
N PRO A 124 3.52 -10.89 -3.43
CA PRO A 124 4.55 -11.92 -3.43
C PRO A 124 5.81 -11.51 -4.20
N THR A 125 5.68 -10.73 -5.28
CA THR A 125 6.83 -10.31 -6.10
C THR A 125 7.65 -9.24 -5.36
N PHE A 126 6.98 -8.26 -4.77
CA PHE A 126 7.65 -7.22 -3.98
C PHE A 126 8.34 -7.79 -2.74
N ALA A 127 7.73 -8.77 -2.05
CA ALA A 127 8.35 -9.47 -0.93
C ALA A 127 9.65 -10.19 -1.36
N ARG A 128 9.66 -10.85 -2.52
CA ARG A 128 10.87 -11.48 -3.08
C ARG A 128 11.95 -10.45 -3.42
N ALA A 129 11.58 -9.33 -4.04
CA ALA A 129 12.52 -8.24 -4.35
C ALA A 129 13.16 -7.70 -3.07
N ARG A 130 12.36 -7.47 -2.02
CA ARG A 130 12.87 -6.96 -0.74
C ARG A 130 13.76 -7.96 -0.01
N HIS A 131 13.41 -9.25 -0.03
CA HIS A 131 14.25 -10.31 0.51
C HIS A 131 15.61 -10.33 -0.19
N ILE A 132 15.64 -10.21 -1.53
CA ILE A 132 16.89 -10.17 -2.29
C ILE A 132 17.76 -8.98 -1.87
N LYS A 133 17.16 -7.77 -1.82
CA LYS A 133 17.86 -6.54 -1.42
C LYS A 133 18.38 -6.60 0.02
N THR A 134 17.64 -7.20 0.93
CA THR A 134 18.02 -7.23 2.36
C THR A 134 19.13 -8.24 2.63
N VAL A 135 19.00 -9.45 2.10
CA VAL A 135 19.91 -10.57 2.39
C VAL A 135 21.20 -10.47 1.57
N PHE A 136 21.09 -10.24 0.26
CA PHE A 136 22.25 -10.30 -0.63
C PHE A 136 22.97 -8.97 -0.78
N VAL A 137 22.23 -7.86 -0.81
CA VAL A 137 22.85 -6.53 -1.01
C VAL A 137 23.31 -5.96 0.32
N LYS A 138 22.41 -5.87 1.31
CA LYS A 138 22.77 -5.24 2.59
C LYS A 138 23.51 -6.15 3.57
N HIS A 139 23.78 -7.41 3.21
CA HIS A 139 24.34 -8.45 4.09
C HIS A 139 23.65 -8.54 5.47
N LYS A 140 22.39 -8.11 5.55
CA LYS A 140 21.62 -8.12 6.79
C LYS A 140 20.78 -9.39 6.79
N GLN A 141 20.86 -10.17 7.87
CA GLN A 141 19.82 -11.16 8.12
C GLN A 141 18.49 -10.43 8.12
N GLU A 142 17.56 -10.90 7.29
CA GLU A 142 16.20 -10.37 7.28
C GLU A 142 15.65 -10.51 8.70
N LYS A 143 15.47 -9.37 9.37
CA LYS A 143 14.78 -9.35 10.66
C LYS A 143 13.31 -9.63 10.36
N LYS A 144 12.95 -10.91 10.27
CA LYS A 144 11.57 -11.37 10.02
C LYS A 144 10.59 -10.79 11.05
N LEU A 145 11.10 -10.38 12.19
CA LEU A 145 10.37 -9.93 13.35
C LEU A 145 11.01 -8.64 13.83
N LEU A 146 10.20 -7.64 14.19
CA LEU A 146 10.73 -6.48 14.90
C LEU A 146 11.47 -7.00 16.13
N ASN A 147 12.76 -6.69 16.23
CA ASN A 147 13.56 -7.01 17.42
C ASN A 147 13.19 -5.98 18.50
N LEU A 148 11.96 -6.07 18.98
CA LEU A 148 11.40 -5.14 19.93
C LEU A 148 11.95 -5.49 21.31
N LYS A 149 12.72 -4.56 21.86
CA LYS A 149 12.96 -4.49 23.29
C LYS A 149 11.82 -3.67 23.89
N ASP A 150 11.38 -4.04 25.09
CA ASP A 150 10.33 -3.34 25.85
C ASP A 150 9.02 -3.16 25.06
N VAL A 151 8.41 -4.29 24.70
CA VAL A 151 7.12 -4.31 24.00
C VAL A 151 5.99 -4.12 24.98
N TRP A 152 5.05 -3.25 24.61
CA TRP A 152 3.73 -3.18 25.22
C TRP A 152 2.70 -3.74 24.25
N TYR A 153 1.85 -4.66 24.71
CA TYR A 153 0.77 -5.26 23.93
C TYR A 153 -0.52 -5.20 24.73
N THR A 154 -1.62 -4.86 24.11
CA THR A 154 -2.93 -4.69 24.73
C THR A 154 -3.93 -5.61 24.03
N SER A 155 -4.70 -6.35 24.82
CA SER A 155 -5.74 -7.24 24.32
C SER A 155 -6.91 -7.24 25.29
N GLY A 156 -8.02 -6.67 24.84
CA GLY A 156 -9.19 -6.42 25.68
C GLY A 156 -8.84 -5.58 26.91
N ARG A 157 -8.89 -6.20 28.09
CA ARG A 157 -8.56 -5.56 29.39
C ARG A 157 -7.20 -5.98 29.95
N ASN A 158 -6.41 -6.71 29.17
CA ASN A 158 -5.09 -7.15 29.56
C ASN A 158 -4.04 -6.26 28.86
N ILE A 159 -3.05 -5.81 29.63
CA ILE A 159 -1.86 -5.12 29.13
C ILE A 159 -0.66 -6.00 29.46
N TYR A 160 0.09 -6.37 28.43
CA TYR A 160 1.27 -7.19 28.50
C TYR A 160 2.48 -6.31 28.24
N HIS A 161 3.48 -6.42 29.09
CA HIS A 161 4.79 -5.81 28.92
C HIS A 161 5.84 -6.91 28.89
N PHE A 162 6.77 -6.85 27.94
CA PHE A 162 7.89 -7.79 27.87
C PHE A 162 9.19 -7.16 27.38
N ASN A 163 10.28 -7.44 28.11
CA ASN A 163 11.60 -6.89 27.80
C ASN A 163 12.19 -7.48 26.52
N LYS A 164 12.01 -8.79 26.27
CA LYS A 164 12.54 -9.46 25.08
C LYS A 164 11.70 -10.67 24.70
N LEU A 165 11.34 -10.76 23.43
CA LEU A 165 10.73 -11.92 22.81
C LEU A 165 11.78 -12.69 22.00
N ASP A 166 11.94 -13.99 22.27
CA ASP A 166 12.85 -14.88 21.53
C ASP A 166 12.01 -15.89 20.71
N PRO A 167 11.76 -15.60 19.41
CA PRO A 167 10.85 -16.38 18.57
C PRO A 167 11.33 -17.81 18.35
N GLY A 168 12.66 -18.02 18.25
CA GLY A 168 13.22 -19.35 18.02
C GLY A 168 13.09 -20.30 19.23
N LYS A 169 12.91 -19.75 20.43
CA LYS A 169 12.77 -20.52 21.68
C LYS A 169 11.35 -20.52 22.23
N ASN A 170 10.39 -19.86 21.55
CA ASN A 170 9.04 -19.61 22.05
C ASN A 170 9.04 -19.11 23.50
N ALA A 171 9.98 -18.22 23.81
CA ALA A 171 10.24 -17.75 25.15
C ALA A 171 10.22 -16.22 25.23
N ILE A 172 9.63 -15.71 26.30
CA ILE A 172 9.57 -14.28 26.60
C ILE A 172 10.33 -14.04 27.90
N GLN A 173 11.16 -13.00 27.95
CA GLN A 173 11.92 -12.61 29.13
C GLN A 173 11.37 -11.31 29.72
N GLY A 174 11.32 -11.24 31.06
CA GLY A 174 10.87 -10.07 31.80
C GLY A 174 9.42 -9.72 31.47
N VAL A 175 8.47 -10.53 31.92
CA VAL A 175 7.06 -10.36 31.58
C VAL A 175 6.30 -9.74 32.73
N THR A 176 5.53 -8.70 32.44
CA THR A 176 4.54 -8.14 33.35
C THR A 176 3.19 -8.10 32.66
N LEU A 177 2.18 -8.70 33.27
CA LEU A 177 0.80 -8.68 32.83
C LEU A 177 -0.04 -7.87 33.82
N TYR A 178 -0.73 -6.86 33.32
CA TYR A 178 -1.73 -6.09 34.03
C TYR A 178 -3.11 -6.51 33.53
N ARG A 179 -4.03 -6.78 34.44
CA ARG A 179 -5.43 -7.04 34.13
C ARG A 179 -6.29 -5.97 34.76
N LEU A 180 -6.99 -5.23 33.92
CA LEU A 180 -7.89 -4.16 34.31
C LEU A 180 -9.32 -4.70 34.56
N ASP A 181 -10.05 -4.04 35.44
CA ASP A 181 -11.48 -4.28 35.63
C ASP A 181 -12.34 -3.53 34.57
N GLN A 182 -13.66 -3.48 34.77
CA GLN A 182 -14.56 -2.74 33.86
C GLN A 182 -14.42 -1.21 33.97
N SER A 183 -13.92 -0.72 35.10
CA SER A 183 -13.69 0.69 35.38
C SER A 183 -12.27 1.14 35.02
N SER A 184 -11.53 0.32 34.25
CA SER A 184 -10.12 0.54 33.88
C SER A 184 -9.14 0.60 35.07
N LEU A 185 -9.52 0.08 36.24
CA LEU A 185 -8.66 0.01 37.42
C LEU A 185 -7.87 -1.31 37.45
N LEU A 186 -6.68 -1.30 38.04
CA LEU A 186 -5.79 -2.46 38.07
C LEU A 186 -6.30 -3.53 39.04
N LYS A 187 -6.87 -4.62 38.53
CA LYS A 187 -7.36 -5.73 39.37
C LYS A 187 -6.27 -6.72 39.74
N LYS A 188 -5.37 -7.03 38.80
CA LYS A 188 -4.36 -8.07 38.98
C LYS A 188 -3.09 -7.74 38.22
N ARG A 189 -1.94 -7.93 38.87
CA ARG A 189 -0.61 -7.84 38.26
C ARG A 189 0.10 -9.17 38.39
N ILE A 190 0.68 -9.65 37.30
CA ILE A 190 1.45 -10.87 37.25
C ILE A 190 2.83 -10.54 36.69
N ASP A 191 3.87 -10.76 37.48
CA ASP A 191 5.26 -10.58 37.08
C ASP A 191 5.95 -11.95 36.96
N ALA A 192 6.68 -12.19 35.87
CA ALA A 192 7.43 -13.42 35.65
C ALA A 192 8.80 -13.13 35.03
N LYS A 193 9.84 -13.83 35.49
CA LYS A 193 11.18 -13.66 34.90
C LYS A 193 11.24 -14.20 33.47
N GLN A 194 10.52 -15.30 33.21
CA GLN A 194 10.47 -15.93 31.90
C GLN A 194 9.12 -16.61 31.68
N LEU A 195 8.56 -16.47 30.48
CA LEU A 195 7.47 -17.31 29.96
C LEU A 195 8.01 -18.22 28.86
N VAL A 196 7.62 -19.49 28.88
CA VAL A 196 7.94 -20.44 27.81
C VAL A 196 6.66 -21.12 27.37
N TYR A 197 6.38 -21.09 26.07
CA TYR A 197 5.20 -21.75 25.52
C TYR A 197 5.50 -23.21 25.23
N ARG A 198 4.76 -24.14 25.85
CA ARG A 198 4.89 -25.59 25.65
C ARG A 198 3.51 -26.24 25.69
N ASN A 199 3.26 -27.20 24.79
CA ASN A 199 2.04 -28.01 24.77
C ASN A 199 0.74 -27.19 24.81
N GLY A 200 0.69 -26.04 24.12
CA GLY A 200 -0.50 -25.19 24.06
C GLY A 200 -0.72 -24.26 25.27
N HIS A 201 0.20 -24.23 26.24
CA HIS A 201 0.08 -23.39 27.43
C HIS A 201 1.38 -22.61 27.73
N TRP A 202 1.23 -21.46 28.39
CA TRP A 202 2.36 -20.67 28.87
C TRP A 202 2.83 -21.16 30.23
N ILE A 203 4.12 -21.47 30.36
CA ILE A 203 4.75 -21.84 31.62
C ILE A 203 5.59 -20.66 32.09
N ALA A 204 5.19 -20.06 33.22
CA ALA A 204 5.90 -18.96 33.85
C ALA A 204 6.92 -19.46 34.86
N LYS A 205 8.15 -18.93 34.80
CA LYS A 205 9.20 -19.15 35.79
C LYS A 205 9.40 -17.92 36.68
N LYS A 206 9.56 -18.15 37.98
CA LYS A 206 9.64 -17.11 39.03
C LYS A 206 8.46 -16.15 38.93
N LEU A 207 7.28 -16.71 39.12
CA LEU A 207 5.99 -16.03 39.01
C LEU A 207 5.65 -15.32 40.33
N THR A 208 5.23 -14.07 40.22
CA THR A 208 4.67 -13.28 41.32
C THR A 208 3.29 -12.78 40.90
N ILE A 209 2.27 -13.07 41.69
CA ILE A 209 0.88 -12.66 41.44
C ILE A 209 0.46 -11.70 42.56
N ARG A 210 -0.11 -10.56 42.17
CA ARG A 210 -0.65 -9.53 43.06
C ARG A 210 -2.09 -9.24 42.64
N ASP A 211 -3.03 -9.47 43.54
CA ASP A 211 -4.43 -9.05 43.37
C ASP A 211 -4.69 -7.78 44.17
N PHE A 212 -5.39 -6.82 43.57
CA PHE A 212 -5.69 -5.53 44.17
C PHE A 212 -7.21 -5.36 44.32
N ILE A 213 -7.61 -4.72 45.41
CA ILE A 213 -8.97 -4.23 45.64
C ILE A 213 -8.88 -2.72 45.87
N TYR A 214 -9.85 -2.00 45.32
CA TYR A 214 -10.00 -0.57 45.56
C TYR A 214 -11.08 -0.32 46.62
N GLN A 215 -10.71 0.35 47.70
CA GLN A 215 -11.62 0.82 48.75
C GLN A 215 -11.34 2.30 48.99
N ASN A 216 -12.37 3.14 49.00
CA ASN A 216 -12.26 4.58 49.24
C ASN A 216 -11.22 5.30 48.35
N GLY A 217 -11.06 4.87 47.09
CA GLY A 217 -10.09 5.45 46.15
C GLY A 217 -8.63 4.99 46.33
N HIS A 218 -8.32 4.20 47.36
CA HIS A 218 -7.00 3.62 47.58
C HIS A 218 -6.94 2.14 47.15
N SER A 219 -5.79 1.71 46.60
CA SER A 219 -5.55 0.31 46.26
C SER A 219 -4.92 -0.43 47.43
N THR A 220 -5.52 -1.56 47.81
CA THR A 220 -4.98 -2.47 48.83
C THR A 220 -4.63 -3.79 48.18
N LEU A 221 -3.46 -4.32 48.52
CA LEU A 221 -3.03 -5.65 48.09
C LEU A 221 -3.88 -6.71 48.82
N GLN A 222 -4.73 -7.41 48.08
CA GLN A 222 -5.59 -8.45 48.66
C GLN A 222 -4.87 -9.80 48.75
N LYS A 223 -4.14 -10.18 47.68
CA LYS A 223 -3.44 -11.47 47.62
C LYS A 223 -2.07 -11.31 47.02
N PHE A 224 -1.09 -11.98 47.62
CA PHE A 224 0.28 -12.12 47.14
C PHE A 224 0.64 -13.59 47.05
N GLN A 225 1.10 -14.03 45.87
CA GLN A 225 1.56 -15.41 45.65
C GLN A 225 2.85 -15.41 44.87
N GLN A 226 3.83 -16.20 45.34
CA GLN A 226 5.07 -16.43 44.62
C GLN A 226 5.20 -17.92 44.31
N LYS A 227 5.47 -18.25 43.03
CA LYS A 227 5.64 -19.63 42.58
C LYS A 227 6.90 -19.75 41.73
N GLN A 228 7.65 -20.84 41.90
CA GLN A 228 8.84 -21.09 41.08
C GLN A 228 8.47 -21.38 39.62
N SER A 229 7.40 -22.14 39.41
CA SER A 229 6.85 -22.45 38.09
C SER A 229 5.34 -22.62 38.18
N ALA A 230 4.59 -22.07 37.21
CA ALA A 230 3.16 -22.36 37.06
C ALA A 230 2.70 -22.16 35.62
N ALA A 231 1.69 -22.92 35.20
CA ALA A 231 0.99 -22.65 33.95
C ALA A 231 0.11 -21.39 34.09
N LEU A 232 0.15 -20.52 33.09
CA LEU A 232 -0.72 -19.37 32.95
C LEU A 232 -1.68 -19.57 31.79
N SER A 233 -2.95 -19.31 32.05
CA SER A 233 -3.99 -19.22 31.02
C SER A 233 -3.95 -17.84 30.36
N ILE A 234 -2.99 -17.65 29.45
CA ILE A 234 -2.94 -16.53 28.52
C ILE A 234 -3.49 -17.04 27.19
N SER A 235 -4.48 -16.36 26.62
CA SER A 235 -5.16 -16.77 25.39
C SER A 235 -4.30 -16.53 24.15
N GLU A 236 -3.44 -15.51 24.19
CA GLU A 236 -2.53 -15.13 23.12
C GLU A 236 -1.38 -16.14 22.97
N LYS A 237 -1.07 -16.51 21.73
CA LYS A 237 0.05 -17.39 21.37
C LYS A 237 1.34 -16.60 21.16
N PRO A 238 2.52 -17.24 21.18
CA PRO A 238 3.78 -16.56 20.87
C PRO A 238 3.73 -15.76 19.56
N GLU A 239 3.08 -16.32 18.53
CA GLU A 239 2.91 -15.73 17.20
C GLU A 239 2.04 -14.46 17.17
N ASP A 240 1.20 -14.25 18.19
CA ASP A 240 0.35 -13.06 18.28
C ASP A 240 1.17 -11.83 18.70
N PHE A 241 2.25 -12.05 19.45
CA PHE A 241 3.22 -11.01 19.82
C PHE A 241 4.25 -10.72 18.71
N LEU A 242 4.24 -11.50 17.63
CA LEU A 242 5.14 -11.34 16.49
C LEU A 242 4.53 -10.37 15.47
N ILE A 243 5.14 -9.19 15.33
CA ILE A 243 4.88 -8.29 14.20
C ILE A 243 5.94 -8.51 13.12
N PRO A 244 5.56 -8.96 11.91
CA PRO A 244 6.46 -9.01 10.77
C PRO A 244 6.95 -7.61 10.35
N GLN A 245 8.23 -7.44 10.02
CA GLN A 245 8.71 -6.20 9.37
C GLN A 245 8.40 -6.18 7.88
N LYS A 246 7.12 -6.24 7.51
CA LYS A 246 6.68 -6.16 6.12
C LYS A 246 6.43 -4.73 5.69
N ALA A 247 6.87 -4.40 4.48
CA ALA A 247 6.48 -3.18 3.81
C ALA A 247 5.03 -3.32 3.38
N VAL A 248 4.32 -2.20 3.21
CA VAL A 248 2.89 -2.23 2.92
C VAL A 248 2.62 -2.83 1.53
N GLU A 249 3.56 -2.66 0.61
CA GLU A 249 3.56 -3.21 -0.73
C GLU A 249 3.60 -4.75 -0.74
N GLU A 250 4.19 -5.38 0.30
CA GLU A 250 4.28 -6.84 0.45
C GLU A 250 2.98 -7.49 0.95
N MET A 251 1.98 -6.69 1.31
CA MET A 251 0.75 -7.16 1.92
C MET A 251 -0.44 -6.89 1.01
N ASN A 252 -1.27 -7.89 0.78
CA ASN A 252 -2.60 -7.68 0.20
C ASN A 252 -3.51 -6.92 1.20
N ILE A 253 -4.70 -6.49 0.77
CA ILE A 253 -5.61 -5.68 1.59
C ILE A 253 -5.99 -6.42 2.88
N ARG A 254 -6.22 -7.73 2.81
CA ARG A 254 -6.60 -8.55 3.99
C ARG A 254 -5.45 -8.69 4.98
N GLU A 255 -4.23 -8.90 4.48
CA GLU A 255 -3.02 -8.94 5.30
C GLU A 255 -2.74 -7.60 5.96
N LEU A 256 -2.88 -6.50 5.21
CA LEU A 256 -2.68 -5.16 5.74
C LEU A 256 -3.70 -4.81 6.83
N ASN A 257 -4.97 -5.19 6.66
CA ASN A 257 -5.98 -5.04 7.71
C ASN A 257 -5.61 -5.81 8.98
N ARG A 258 -5.26 -7.10 8.86
CA ARG A 258 -4.81 -7.91 10.01
C ARG A 258 -3.56 -7.32 10.65
N TYR A 259 -2.66 -6.76 9.85
CA TYR A 259 -1.45 -6.09 10.32
C TYR A 259 -1.79 -4.83 11.13
N ILE A 260 -2.71 -4.00 10.63
CA ILE A 260 -3.22 -2.81 11.34
C ILE A 260 -3.77 -3.21 12.71
N ASP A 261 -4.57 -4.27 12.80
CA ASP A 261 -5.13 -4.73 14.08
C ASP A 261 -4.03 -5.18 15.06
N LYS A 262 -3.02 -5.92 14.57
CA LYS A 262 -1.87 -6.34 15.39
C LYS A 262 -1.05 -5.16 15.92
N VAL A 263 -0.77 -4.19 15.06
CA VAL A 263 0.07 -3.03 15.40
C VAL A 263 -0.69 -2.04 16.30
N LYS A 264 -2.01 -1.91 16.11
CA LYS A 264 -2.90 -1.14 16.99
C LYS A 264 -2.85 -1.66 18.43
N ASN A 265 -2.86 -2.98 18.60
CA ASN A 265 -2.77 -3.61 19.92
C ASN A 265 -1.45 -3.31 20.64
N ILE A 266 -0.41 -2.91 19.93
CA ILE A 266 0.91 -2.59 20.51
C ILE A 266 1.04 -1.08 20.84
N GLY A 267 -0.05 -0.32 20.69
CA GLY A 267 -0.09 1.11 20.97
C GLY A 267 0.62 1.97 19.92
N VAL A 268 1.01 1.37 18.79
CA VAL A 268 1.60 2.09 17.66
C VAL A 268 0.51 2.86 16.92
N ASN A 269 0.83 4.07 16.49
CA ASN A 269 -0.07 4.86 15.67
C ASN A 269 -0.33 4.15 14.33
N VAL A 270 -1.59 3.78 14.08
CA VAL A 270 -2.00 3.06 12.88
C VAL A 270 -2.49 3.95 11.74
N ASN A 271 -2.49 5.27 11.91
CA ASN A 271 -3.00 6.19 10.89
C ASN A 271 -2.27 6.04 9.55
N GLU A 272 -0.94 5.93 9.57
CA GLU A 272 -0.16 5.71 8.36
C GLU A 272 -0.63 4.45 7.62
N TYR A 273 -0.77 3.32 8.32
CA TYR A 273 -1.18 2.06 7.70
C TYR A 273 -2.62 2.10 7.19
N LYS A 274 -3.53 2.78 7.90
CA LYS A 274 -4.91 2.99 7.43
C LYS A 274 -4.96 3.83 6.16
N VAL A 275 -4.16 4.90 6.08
CA VAL A 275 -4.07 5.73 4.86
C VAL A 275 -3.62 4.89 3.69
N GLN A 276 -2.59 4.06 3.88
CA GLN A 276 -2.08 3.19 2.83
C GLN A 276 -3.06 2.08 2.43
N LEU A 277 -3.86 1.56 3.37
CA LEU A 277 -4.96 0.63 3.08
C LEU A 277 -5.98 1.27 2.13
N TYR A 278 -6.47 2.47 2.46
CA TYR A 278 -7.40 3.18 1.58
C TYR A 278 -6.74 3.54 0.25
N HIS A 279 -5.47 3.92 0.24
CA HIS A 279 -4.73 4.16 -0.99
C HIS A 279 -4.69 2.91 -1.87
N LYS A 280 -4.35 1.73 -1.32
CA LYS A 280 -4.34 0.47 -2.08
C LYS A 280 -5.71 0.15 -2.69
N PHE A 281 -6.79 0.48 -1.98
CA PHE A 281 -8.15 0.26 -2.48
C PHE A 281 -8.57 1.27 -3.57
N PHE A 282 -8.28 2.56 -3.38
CA PHE A 282 -8.75 3.62 -4.29
C PHE A 282 -7.80 3.89 -5.45
N PHE A 283 -6.51 3.61 -5.32
CA PHE A 283 -5.51 3.88 -6.36
C PHE A 283 -5.88 3.34 -7.74
N PRO A 284 -6.45 2.13 -7.90
CA PRO A 284 -6.85 1.64 -9.22
C PRO A 284 -7.88 2.51 -9.94
N LEU A 285 -8.72 3.26 -9.21
CA LEU A 285 -9.67 4.24 -9.78
C LEU A 285 -8.96 5.34 -10.58
N SER A 286 -7.68 5.58 -10.32
CA SER A 286 -6.87 6.52 -11.09
C SER A 286 -6.83 6.17 -12.58
N CYS A 287 -6.94 4.90 -12.98
CA CYS A 287 -7.01 4.53 -14.40
C CYS A 287 -8.23 5.16 -15.08
N LEU A 288 -9.40 5.08 -14.45
CA LEU A 288 -10.62 5.70 -14.96
C LEU A 288 -10.51 7.23 -14.96
N VAL A 289 -10.01 7.82 -13.88
CA VAL A 289 -9.81 9.28 -13.78
C VAL A 289 -8.87 9.78 -14.87
N MET A 290 -7.79 9.06 -15.12
CA MET A 290 -6.81 9.38 -16.16
C MET A 290 -7.37 9.23 -17.57
N ALA A 291 -8.11 8.16 -17.84
CA ALA A 291 -8.80 8.00 -19.12
C ALA A 291 -9.82 9.12 -19.35
N LEU A 292 -10.53 9.54 -18.30
CA LEU A 292 -11.49 10.64 -18.34
C LEU A 292 -10.82 11.99 -18.65
N LEU A 293 -9.68 12.28 -18.00
CA LEU A 293 -8.92 13.51 -18.25
C LEU A 293 -8.31 13.54 -19.65
N GLY A 294 -7.90 12.39 -20.19
CA GLY A 294 -7.33 12.32 -21.54
C GLY A 294 -8.23 12.90 -22.61
N ILE A 295 -9.55 12.74 -22.46
CA ILE A 295 -10.56 13.20 -23.42
C ILE A 295 -10.54 14.72 -23.63
N PRO A 296 -10.83 15.58 -22.64
CA PRO A 296 -10.88 17.02 -22.85
C PRO A 296 -9.52 17.61 -23.21
N PHE A 297 -8.42 17.07 -22.67
CA PHE A 297 -7.08 17.56 -22.98
C PHE A 297 -6.62 17.21 -24.40
N SER A 298 -7.06 16.08 -24.96
CA SER A 298 -6.77 15.72 -26.35
C SER A 298 -7.37 16.70 -27.37
N LEU A 299 -8.56 17.23 -27.07
CA LEU A 299 -9.32 18.10 -27.99
C LEU A 299 -8.71 19.50 -28.13
N GLY A 300 -8.00 19.97 -27.10
CA GLY A 300 -7.27 21.24 -27.12
C GLY A 300 -6.03 21.22 -28.03
N SER A 301 -5.59 20.06 -28.49
CA SER A 301 -4.34 19.89 -29.26
C SER A 301 -4.44 20.35 -30.73
N LYS A 302 -5.61 20.83 -31.19
CA LYS A 302 -5.85 21.30 -32.57
C LYS A 302 -5.00 22.50 -32.99
N ARG A 303 -4.39 23.25 -32.06
CA ARG A 303 -3.59 24.45 -32.36
C ARG A 303 -2.08 24.12 -32.29
N SER A 304 -1.51 23.79 -33.45
CA SER A 304 -0.07 23.79 -33.83
C SER A 304 0.97 23.07 -32.95
N GLY A 305 0.60 22.18 -32.03
CA GLY A 305 1.54 21.53 -31.11
C GLY A 305 1.91 20.07 -31.39
N GLY A 306 1.15 19.37 -32.25
CA GLY A 306 1.38 17.97 -32.61
C GLY A 306 1.42 17.00 -31.42
N PHE A 307 1.96 15.80 -31.66
CA PHE A 307 2.13 14.76 -30.62
C PHE A 307 3.04 15.20 -29.46
N ALA A 308 4.08 16.00 -29.74
CA ALA A 308 5.03 16.46 -28.72
C ALA A 308 4.37 17.30 -27.62
N ARG A 309 3.47 18.22 -27.99
CA ARG A 309 2.69 19.01 -27.02
C ARG A 309 1.79 18.11 -26.18
N SER A 310 1.16 17.11 -26.77
CA SER A 310 0.31 16.16 -26.05
C SER A 310 1.10 15.37 -25.00
N ILE A 311 2.31 14.91 -25.35
CA ILE A 311 3.21 14.25 -24.40
C ILE A 311 3.60 15.20 -23.26
N GLY A 312 4.02 16.44 -23.58
CA GLY A 312 4.41 17.43 -22.57
C GLY A 312 3.27 17.77 -21.59
N ILE A 313 2.08 18.02 -22.10
CA ILE A 313 0.88 18.26 -21.27
C ILE A 313 0.55 17.03 -20.40
N SER A 314 0.66 15.83 -20.99
CA SER A 314 0.39 14.60 -20.27
C SER A 314 1.35 14.40 -19.10
N LEU A 315 2.63 14.69 -19.30
CA LEU A 315 3.65 14.62 -18.25
C LEU A 315 3.35 15.61 -17.12
N VAL A 316 3.03 16.87 -17.44
CA VAL A 316 2.74 17.90 -16.42
C VAL A 316 1.50 17.55 -15.61
N ILE A 317 0.40 17.16 -16.26
CA ILE A 317 -0.85 16.80 -15.58
C ILE A 317 -0.69 15.49 -14.81
N GLY A 318 -0.01 14.50 -15.38
CA GLY A 318 0.30 13.24 -14.71
C GLY A 318 1.15 13.43 -13.46
N PHE A 319 2.18 14.26 -13.54
CA PHE A 319 3.00 14.64 -12.39
C PHE A 319 2.19 15.43 -11.36
N SER A 320 1.36 16.37 -11.80
CA SER A 320 0.47 17.14 -10.93
C SER A 320 -0.47 16.22 -10.13
N PHE A 321 -1.08 15.22 -10.77
CA PHE A 321 -1.90 14.23 -10.08
C PHE A 321 -1.11 13.47 -9.01
N TRP A 322 0.08 13.01 -9.38
CA TRP A 322 0.98 12.31 -8.46
C TRP A 322 1.40 13.15 -7.26
N PHE A 323 1.69 14.42 -7.51
CA PHE A 323 2.03 15.39 -6.48
C PHE A 323 0.86 15.59 -5.52
N VAL A 324 -0.35 15.88 -6.03
CA VAL A 324 -1.56 16.08 -5.21
C VAL A 324 -1.90 14.81 -4.43
N LEU A 325 -1.79 13.63 -5.06
CA LEU A 325 -2.01 12.36 -4.38
C LEU A 325 -1.00 12.13 -3.25
N SER A 326 0.29 12.28 -3.55
CA SER A 326 1.37 12.11 -2.56
C SER A 326 1.24 13.09 -1.41
N PHE A 327 0.91 14.34 -1.70
CA PHE A 327 0.70 15.38 -0.70
C PHE A 327 -0.50 15.06 0.20
N SER A 328 -1.63 14.66 -0.40
CA SER A 328 -2.83 14.25 0.36
C SER A 328 -2.58 13.03 1.26
N LEU A 329 -1.86 12.03 0.75
CA LEU A 329 -1.44 10.87 1.54
C LEU A 329 -0.51 11.27 2.68
N ALA A 330 0.43 12.19 2.45
CA ALA A 330 1.33 12.69 3.49
C ALA A 330 0.57 13.41 4.61
N LEU A 331 -0.43 14.25 4.28
CA LEU A 331 -1.32 14.88 5.27
C LEU A 331 -2.12 13.84 6.07
N GLY A 332 -2.57 12.77 5.42
CA GLY A 332 -3.23 11.65 6.08
C GLY A 332 -2.31 10.91 7.05
N LYS A 333 -1.08 10.61 6.61
CA LYS A 333 -0.06 9.94 7.44
C LYS A 333 0.34 10.78 8.65
N ALA A 334 0.42 12.10 8.49
CA ALA A 334 0.67 13.05 9.57
C ALA A 334 -0.51 13.22 10.54
N GLY A 335 -1.68 12.66 10.23
CA GLY A 335 -2.89 12.77 11.05
C GLY A 335 -3.64 14.10 10.90
N ILE A 336 -3.25 14.95 9.95
CA ILE A 336 -3.94 16.22 9.64
C ILE A 336 -5.27 15.94 8.94
N LEU A 337 -5.26 14.99 8.00
CA LEU A 337 -6.47 14.47 7.35
C LEU A 337 -6.81 13.10 7.90
N SER A 338 -8.11 12.79 7.97
CA SER A 338 -8.53 11.43 8.27
C SER A 338 -8.13 10.47 7.12
N PRO A 339 -7.87 9.17 7.42
CA PRO A 339 -7.28 8.26 6.43
C PRO A 339 -8.05 8.08 5.12
N LEU A 340 -9.39 8.12 5.16
CA LEU A 340 -10.22 7.88 3.99
C LEU A 340 -10.19 9.07 3.00
N PRO A 341 -10.48 10.32 3.41
CA PRO A 341 -10.34 11.49 2.54
C PRO A 341 -8.93 11.65 1.98
N ALA A 342 -7.89 11.37 2.77
CA ALA A 342 -6.50 11.47 2.33
C ALA A 342 -6.20 10.63 1.08
N ALA A 343 -6.81 9.44 0.97
CA ALA A 343 -6.64 8.56 -0.18
C ALA A 343 -7.65 8.83 -1.33
N PHE A 344 -8.85 9.30 -1.01
CA PHE A 344 -9.96 9.40 -1.97
C PHE A 344 -10.10 10.76 -2.64
N LEU A 345 -9.86 11.87 -1.91
CA LEU A 345 -10.10 13.23 -2.40
C LEU A 345 -9.35 13.57 -3.71
N PRO A 346 -8.07 13.18 -3.91
CA PRO A 346 -7.38 13.44 -5.17
C PRO A 346 -8.13 12.85 -6.38
N HIS A 347 -8.70 11.66 -6.24
CA HIS A 347 -9.42 11.00 -7.34
C HIS A 347 -10.74 11.72 -7.63
N VAL A 348 -11.45 12.18 -6.59
CA VAL A 348 -12.67 12.98 -6.76
C VAL A 348 -12.37 14.32 -7.43
N PHE A 349 -11.30 15.00 -7.00
CA PHE A 349 -10.89 16.29 -7.56
C PHE A 349 -10.60 16.17 -9.06
N TYR A 350 -9.71 15.26 -9.45
CA TYR A 350 -9.34 15.06 -10.85
C TYR A 350 -10.48 14.44 -11.69
N GLY A 351 -11.27 13.54 -11.11
CA GLY A 351 -12.46 13.00 -11.76
C GLY A 351 -13.49 14.09 -12.04
N GLY A 352 -13.78 14.94 -11.06
CA GLY A 352 -14.68 16.10 -11.20
C GLY A 352 -14.19 17.09 -12.25
N LEU A 353 -12.89 17.42 -12.24
CA LEU A 353 -12.27 18.24 -13.28
C LEU A 353 -12.46 17.64 -14.68
N GLY A 354 -12.25 16.33 -14.84
CA GLY A 354 -12.50 15.64 -16.10
C GLY A 354 -13.94 15.78 -16.58
N ILE A 355 -14.92 15.55 -15.71
CA ILE A 355 -16.35 15.67 -16.05
C ILE A 355 -16.70 17.11 -16.46
N ILE A 356 -16.25 18.11 -15.70
CA ILE A 356 -16.54 19.53 -15.96
C ILE A 356 -15.96 19.95 -17.31
N LEU A 357 -14.71 19.57 -17.60
CA LEU A 357 -14.05 19.91 -18.86
C LEU A 357 -14.70 19.23 -20.06
N ILE A 358 -15.17 17.99 -19.91
CA ILE A 358 -15.92 17.30 -20.97
C ILE A 358 -17.24 18.03 -21.25
N ARG A 359 -18.01 18.38 -20.20
CA ARG A 359 -19.29 19.09 -20.35
C ARG A 359 -19.15 20.46 -21.02
N ARG A 360 -18.01 21.13 -20.84
CA ARG A 360 -17.75 22.42 -21.50
C ARG A 360 -17.40 22.29 -22.98
N ASN A 361 -16.91 21.11 -23.41
CA ASN A 361 -16.42 20.86 -24.76
C ASN A 361 -17.42 20.07 -25.65
N ILE A 362 -18.51 19.56 -25.06
CA ILE A 362 -19.70 19.05 -25.76
C ILE A 362 -20.59 20.25 -26.07
#